data_AF-A0A395SJ94-F1
#
_entry.id   AF-A0A395SJ94-F1
#
_cell.length_a   1.000
_cell.length_b   1.000
_cell.length_c   1.000
_cell.angle_alpha   90.00
_cell.angle_beta   90.00
_cell.angle_gamma   90.00
#
_symmetry.space_group_name_H-M   'P 1'
#
loop_
_entity.id
_entity.type
_entity.pdbx_description
1 polymer ?
#
loop_
_entity_poly.entity_id
_entity_poly.type
_entity_poly.pdbx_seq_one_letter_code
_entity_poly.pdbx_strand_id
1 'polypeptide(L)'
;MKLSLLLSAMGASGALADFHVFMTHHTSPSTNFKNYQVHDFTPRTWDEMTRMYRWPEKSDVSGRKLGVRCKGSGCGYGYNGPVRNIEQLEMHFTNNPLYHWTIYKDRNWGMYGRDGVKYGDCEITTGNDFTIIEQNEKVVGHRKFKCRSRFTAAQINQGRR
;
A
#
# COMPACT_ATOMS: atom_id res chain seq x y z
N MET A 1 11.84 14.65 -50.13
CA MET A 1 10.71 13.91 -49.52
C MET A 1 10.90 13.88 -48.01
N LYS A 2 10.03 14.57 -47.25
CA LYS A 2 10.04 14.52 -45.78
C LYS A 2 9.10 13.39 -45.34
N LEU A 3 9.64 12.33 -44.75
CA LEU A 3 8.86 11.23 -44.21
C LEU A 3 8.55 11.54 -42.74
N SER A 4 7.34 12.02 -42.47
CA SER A 4 6.85 12.21 -41.10
C SER A 4 6.40 10.87 -40.53
N LEU A 5 7.17 10.33 -39.58
CA LEU A 5 6.74 9.22 -38.74
C LEU A 5 5.76 9.75 -37.68
N LEU A 6 4.48 9.46 -37.87
CA LEU A 6 3.47 9.55 -36.83
C LEU A 6 3.70 8.39 -35.85
N LEU A 7 4.30 8.67 -34.70
CA LEU A 7 4.26 7.74 -33.57
C LEU A 7 2.81 7.67 -33.07
N SER A 8 2.14 6.57 -33.39
CA SER A 8 0.88 6.21 -32.74
C SER A 8 1.20 5.79 -31.31
N ALA A 9 0.88 6.63 -30.33
CA ALA A 9 0.87 6.22 -28.94
C ALA A 9 -0.26 5.22 -28.73
N MET A 10 0.06 3.93 -28.81
CA MET A 10 -0.84 2.88 -28.35
C MET A 10 -0.97 3.04 -26.83
N GLY A 11 -2.05 3.70 -26.41
CA GLY A 11 -2.48 3.68 -25.03
C GLY A 11 -2.82 2.24 -24.65
N ALA A 12 -1.90 1.57 -23.97
CA ALA A 12 -2.22 0.32 -23.31
C ALA A 12 -3.30 0.62 -22.27
N SER A 13 -4.54 0.27 -22.60
CA SER A 13 -5.65 0.16 -21.66
C SER A 13 -5.35 -0.98 -20.69
N GLY A 14 -4.34 -0.79 -19.83
CA GLY A 14 -4.01 -1.72 -18.77
C GLY A 14 -5.19 -1.78 -17.82
N ALA A 15 -5.71 -2.99 -17.57
CA ALA A 15 -6.75 -3.19 -16.58
C ALA A 15 -6.30 -2.60 -15.24
N LEU A 16 -7.15 -1.76 -14.65
CA LEU A 16 -6.93 -1.27 -13.31
C LEU A 16 -7.35 -2.35 -12.31
N ALA A 17 -6.50 -2.60 -11.32
CA ALA A 17 -6.74 -3.50 -10.20
C ALA A 17 -6.97 -2.70 -8.92
N ASP A 18 -7.86 -3.21 -8.08
CA ASP A 18 -8.10 -2.66 -6.75
C ASP A 18 -7.19 -3.39 -5.74
N PHE A 19 -6.59 -2.63 -4.83
CA PHE A 19 -5.94 -3.17 -3.64
C PHE A 19 -6.23 -2.29 -2.42
N HIS A 20 -5.94 -2.82 -1.25
CA HIS A 20 -6.13 -2.19 0.03
C HIS A 20 -4.82 -2.13 0.80
N VAL A 21 -4.53 -0.98 1.38
CA VAL A 21 -3.43 -0.81 2.33
C VAL A 21 -4.01 -0.84 3.73
N PHE A 22 -3.59 -1.83 4.50
CA PHE A 22 -3.94 -1.98 5.91
C PHE A 22 -2.75 -1.65 6.78
N MET A 23 -3.01 -0.97 7.89
CA MET A 23 -2.11 -0.97 9.04
C MET A 23 -2.59 -2.04 10.01
N THR A 24 -1.77 -3.04 10.27
CA THR A 24 -2.10 -4.18 11.12
C THR A 24 -1.43 -4.07 12.48
N HIS A 25 -2.12 -4.56 13.50
CA HIS A 25 -1.63 -4.71 14.85
C HIS A 25 -1.71 -6.19 15.22
N HIS A 26 -0.54 -6.81 15.37
CA HIS A 26 -0.40 -8.21 15.79
C HIS A 26 -0.16 -8.25 17.29
N THR A 27 -0.94 -9.07 17.99
CA THR A 27 -0.84 -9.28 19.44
C THR A 27 -0.88 -10.76 19.75
N SER A 28 0.09 -11.24 20.51
CA SER A 28 0.15 -12.57 21.12
C SER A 28 0.85 -12.47 22.48
N PRO A 29 0.92 -13.57 23.29
CA PRO A 29 1.68 -13.55 24.54
C PRO A 29 3.16 -13.15 24.38
N SER A 30 3.76 -13.40 23.21
CA SER A 30 5.19 -13.17 22.94
C SER A 30 5.47 -12.02 21.97
N THR A 31 4.46 -11.48 21.28
CA THR A 31 4.66 -10.47 20.24
C THR A 31 3.62 -9.36 20.32
N ASN A 32 4.07 -8.13 20.11
CA ASN A 32 3.21 -6.95 19.98
C ASN A 32 3.87 -5.99 18.99
N PHE A 33 3.39 -6.01 17.75
CA PHE A 33 4.00 -5.19 16.69
C PHE A 33 2.98 -4.74 15.66
N LYS A 34 3.37 -3.70 14.92
CA LYS A 34 2.55 -3.05 13.89
C LYS A 34 3.28 -3.05 12.56
N ASN A 35 2.55 -3.22 11.47
CA ASN A 35 3.11 -3.17 10.11
C ASN A 35 2.03 -2.79 9.10
N TYR A 36 2.46 -2.46 7.88
CA TYR A 36 1.56 -2.32 6.76
C TYR A 36 1.47 -3.62 5.98
N GLN A 37 0.28 -3.98 5.54
CA GLN A 37 0.06 -5.05 4.57
C GLN A 37 -0.77 -4.53 3.40
N VAL A 38 -0.50 -5.07 2.21
CA VAL A 38 -1.24 -4.77 0.99
C VAL A 38 -2.01 -6.02 0.59
N HIS A 39 -3.33 -5.89 0.39
CA HIS A 39 -4.22 -7.01 0.08
C HIS A 39 -5.13 -6.68 -1.11
N ASP A 40 -5.47 -7.65 -1.96
CA ASP A 40 -6.44 -7.43 -3.04
C ASP A 40 -7.89 -7.30 -2.50
N PHE A 41 -8.15 -7.83 -1.30
CA PHE A 41 -9.44 -7.80 -0.62
C PHE A 41 -9.26 -7.72 0.90
N THR A 42 -10.36 -7.70 1.67
CA THR A 42 -10.25 -7.75 3.14
C THR A 42 -10.04 -9.20 3.57
N PRO A 43 -8.92 -9.56 4.21
CA PRO A 43 -8.70 -10.93 4.64
C PRO A 43 -9.72 -11.32 5.70
N ARG A 44 -10.21 -12.56 5.61
CA ARG A 44 -11.20 -13.16 6.52
C ARG A 44 -10.61 -14.32 7.31
N THR A 45 -9.54 -14.93 6.82
CA THR A 45 -8.88 -16.06 7.45
C THR A 45 -7.42 -15.77 7.80
N TRP A 46 -6.88 -16.53 8.74
CA TRP A 46 -5.47 -16.46 9.12
C TRP A 46 -4.53 -16.65 7.91
N ASP A 47 -4.85 -17.63 7.06
CA ASP A 47 -4.07 -17.94 5.85
C ASP A 47 -4.08 -16.79 4.84
N GLU A 48 -5.23 -16.16 4.61
CA GLU A 48 -5.31 -14.99 3.72
C GLU A 48 -4.46 -13.83 4.25
N MET A 49 -4.49 -13.59 5.55
CA MET A 49 -3.73 -12.52 6.19
C MET A 49 -2.21 -12.79 6.16
N THR A 50 -1.79 -14.02 6.49
CA THR A 50 -0.37 -14.37 6.64
C THR A 50 0.37 -14.57 5.32
N ARG A 51 -0.35 -14.82 4.22
CA ARG A 51 0.25 -14.87 2.86
C ARG A 51 0.83 -13.53 2.42
N MET A 52 0.40 -12.41 2.99
CA MET A 52 0.87 -11.08 2.61
C MET A 52 2.09 -10.65 3.42
N TYR A 53 3.02 -9.96 2.76
CA TYR A 53 4.23 -9.47 3.42
C TYR A 53 3.91 -8.36 4.43
N ARG A 54 4.68 -8.34 5.52
CA ARG A 54 4.57 -7.36 6.61
C ARG A 54 5.61 -6.26 6.43
N TRP A 55 5.17 -5.09 5.96
CA TRP A 55 6.05 -3.95 5.70
C TRP A 55 6.21 -3.08 6.94
N PRO A 56 7.42 -2.92 7.50
CA PRO A 56 7.61 -2.07 8.66
C PRO A 56 7.37 -0.60 8.31
N GLU A 57 6.80 0.14 9.27
CA GLU A 57 6.84 1.60 9.21
C GLU A 57 8.28 2.10 9.42
N LYS A 58 8.69 3.10 8.64
CA LYS A 58 10.02 3.71 8.71
C LYS A 58 9.93 5.22 8.63
N SER A 59 10.90 5.90 9.24
CA SER A 59 11.08 7.35 9.05
C SER A 59 11.57 7.71 7.64
N ASP A 60 12.20 6.76 6.94
CA ASP A 60 12.75 6.94 5.60
C ASP A 60 12.71 5.63 4.80
N VAL A 61 12.23 5.73 3.55
CA VAL A 61 12.14 4.63 2.58
C VAL A 61 12.83 4.98 1.25
N SER A 62 13.69 6.00 1.25
CA SER A 62 14.48 6.41 0.10
C SER A 62 15.63 5.44 -0.21
N GLY A 63 16.22 5.60 -1.40
CA GLY A 63 17.33 4.75 -1.86
C GLY A 63 16.88 3.32 -2.04
N ARG A 64 17.43 2.38 -1.25
CA ARG A 64 17.10 0.94 -1.28
C ARG A 64 16.30 0.48 -0.05
N LYS A 65 15.84 1.42 0.80
CA LYS A 65 15.22 1.13 2.08
C LYS A 65 13.76 0.73 1.88
N LEU A 66 13.48 -0.57 1.96
CA LEU A 66 12.12 -1.08 1.85
C LEU A 66 11.31 -0.83 3.12
N GLY A 67 10.01 -0.56 2.95
CA GLY A 67 9.06 -0.31 4.03
C GLY A 67 7.99 0.70 3.62
N VAL A 68 7.33 1.28 4.62
CA VAL A 68 6.35 2.35 4.44
C VAL A 68 6.72 3.53 5.31
N ARG A 69 6.76 4.74 4.76
CA ARG A 69 6.88 5.99 5.51
C ARG A 69 5.53 6.68 5.53
N CYS A 70 5.07 7.01 6.73
CA CYS A 70 3.85 7.78 6.94
C CYS A 70 4.20 9.20 7.41
N LYS A 71 3.58 10.22 6.82
CA LYS A 71 3.70 11.62 7.23
C LYS A 71 2.32 12.18 7.59
N GLY A 72 2.25 12.98 8.66
CA GLY A 72 1.03 13.64 9.14
C GLY A 72 0.58 13.12 10.51
N SER A 73 -0.34 13.83 11.17
CA SER A 73 -0.83 13.44 12.51
C SER A 73 -1.68 12.16 12.49
N GLY A 74 -2.10 11.70 11.32
CA GLY A 74 -2.77 10.41 11.12
C GLY A 74 -1.85 9.18 11.21
N CYS A 75 -0.54 9.40 11.25
CA CYS A 75 0.47 8.33 11.37
C CYS A 75 0.73 7.94 12.84
N GLY A 76 0.47 8.85 13.78
CA GLY A 76 0.69 8.66 15.22
C GLY A 76 -0.15 7.52 15.79
N TYR A 77 0.50 6.67 16.60
CA TYR A 77 -0.04 5.45 17.22
C TYR A 77 -0.36 4.29 16.28
N GLY A 78 0.17 4.29 15.06
CA GLY A 78 0.40 3.11 14.21
C GLY A 78 -0.80 2.17 13.99
N TYR A 79 -2.01 2.63 14.27
CA TYR A 79 -3.25 1.86 14.24
C TYR A 79 -4.41 2.88 14.42
N ASN A 80 -4.44 3.61 15.53
CA ASN A 80 -5.56 4.52 15.91
C ASN A 80 -5.56 5.92 15.27
N GLY A 81 -4.48 6.31 14.59
CA GLY A 81 -4.40 7.63 13.97
C GLY A 81 -5.51 7.84 12.93
N PRO A 82 -6.23 8.99 12.93
CA PRO A 82 -7.26 9.27 11.94
C PRO A 82 -6.67 9.27 10.54
N VAL A 83 -7.15 8.39 9.67
CA VAL A 83 -6.62 8.23 8.30
C VAL A 83 -6.67 9.54 7.52
N ARG A 84 -7.70 10.36 7.75
CA ARG A 84 -7.87 11.69 7.13
C ARG A 84 -6.73 12.68 7.46
N ASN A 85 -5.95 12.39 8.50
CA ASN A 85 -4.82 13.21 8.94
C ASN A 85 -3.47 12.69 8.42
N ILE A 86 -3.46 11.64 7.59
CA ILE A 86 -2.28 11.28 6.81
C ILE A 86 -2.08 12.34 5.73
N GLU A 87 -0.87 12.88 5.59
CA GLU A 87 -0.52 13.81 4.51
C GLU A 87 0.11 13.07 3.33
N GLN A 88 0.99 12.11 3.65
CA GLN A 88 1.67 11.28 2.67
C GLN A 88 1.83 9.85 3.20
N LEU A 89 1.59 8.89 2.32
CA LEU A 89 1.98 7.50 2.56
C LEU A 89 2.92 7.06 1.44
N GLU A 90 4.21 6.99 1.74
CA GLU A 90 5.25 6.56 0.83
C GLU A 90 5.55 5.08 1.04
N MET A 91 5.50 4.31 -0.02
CA MET A 91 5.56 2.85 -0.02
C MET A 91 6.69 2.41 -0.93
N HIS A 92 7.66 1.67 -0.41
CA HIS A 92 8.77 1.13 -1.18
C HIS A 92 8.91 -0.37 -0.90
N PHE A 93 8.54 -1.19 -1.88
CA PHE A 93 8.39 -2.63 -1.70
C PHE A 93 9.48 -3.44 -2.42
N THR A 94 9.98 -2.96 -3.55
CA THR A 94 11.11 -3.59 -4.23
C THR A 94 11.83 -2.62 -5.15
N ASN A 95 13.09 -2.92 -5.43
CA ASN A 95 13.93 -2.16 -6.37
C ASN A 95 13.94 -2.79 -7.77
N ASN A 96 13.48 -4.04 -7.93
CA ASN A 96 13.46 -4.72 -9.23
C ASN A 96 12.32 -5.76 -9.31
N PRO A 97 11.23 -5.50 -10.08
CA PRO A 97 10.90 -4.20 -10.67
C PRO A 97 10.75 -3.12 -9.59
N LEU A 98 10.92 -1.83 -9.91
CA LEU A 98 10.79 -0.76 -8.91
C LEU A 98 9.31 -0.57 -8.53
N TYR A 99 8.98 -0.89 -7.27
CA TYR A 99 7.68 -0.61 -6.66
C TYR A 99 7.85 0.40 -5.55
N HIS A 100 7.85 1.68 -5.95
CA HIS A 100 8.01 2.82 -5.06
C HIS A 100 7.02 3.92 -5.44
N TRP A 101 6.02 4.12 -4.59
CA TRP A 101 4.97 5.12 -4.81
C TRP A 101 4.69 5.93 -3.57
N THR A 102 4.09 7.11 -3.75
CA THR A 102 3.58 7.94 -2.67
C THR A 102 2.13 8.32 -2.94
N ILE A 103 1.28 8.13 -1.93
CA ILE A 103 -0.10 8.62 -1.91
C ILE A 103 -0.08 10.00 -1.26
N TYR A 104 -0.68 10.99 -1.92
CA TYR A 104 -0.61 12.40 -1.53
C TYR A 104 -1.99 12.98 -1.22
N LYS A 105 -2.20 13.47 0.02
CA LYS A 105 -3.46 14.14 0.40
C LYS A 105 -3.77 15.37 -0.44
N ASP A 106 -2.76 16.20 -0.66
CA ASP A 106 -2.84 17.45 -1.44
C ASP A 106 -3.02 17.21 -2.95
N ARG A 107 -2.96 15.96 -3.41
CA ARG A 107 -3.25 15.55 -4.79
C ARG A 107 -4.47 14.66 -4.88
N ASN A 108 -5.47 14.93 -4.04
CA ASN A 108 -6.71 14.16 -3.93
C ASN A 108 -6.45 12.65 -3.79
N TRP A 109 -5.47 12.28 -2.96
CA TRP A 109 -5.04 10.90 -2.71
C TRP A 109 -4.56 10.14 -3.95
N GLY A 110 -4.06 10.85 -4.96
CA GLY A 110 -3.40 10.21 -6.11
C GLY A 110 -2.12 9.48 -5.68
N MET A 111 -1.88 8.31 -6.30
CA MET A 111 -0.70 7.48 -6.10
C MET A 111 0.31 7.72 -7.23
N TYR A 112 1.47 8.27 -6.87
CA TYR A 112 2.51 8.70 -7.81
C TYR A 112 3.80 7.91 -7.62
N GLY A 113 4.45 7.55 -8.73
CA GLY A 113 5.79 6.96 -8.71
C GLY A 113 6.89 7.98 -8.46
N ARG A 114 8.12 7.49 -8.28
CA ARG A 114 9.34 8.30 -8.21
C ARG A 114 9.63 9.10 -9.48
N ASP A 115 9.08 8.66 -10.60
CA ASP A 115 9.09 9.31 -11.91
C ASP A 115 8.09 10.47 -12.03
N GLY A 116 7.27 10.71 -11.01
CA GLY A 116 6.21 11.73 -11.03
C GLY A 116 4.96 11.32 -11.82
N VAL A 117 4.92 10.11 -12.39
CA VAL A 117 3.77 9.58 -13.11
C VAL A 117 2.73 9.08 -12.11
N LYS A 118 1.45 9.34 -12.40
CA LYS A 118 0.33 8.81 -11.62
C LYS A 118 0.04 7.36 -12.03
N TYR A 119 0.11 6.43 -11.08
CA TYR A 119 -0.13 5.00 -11.30
C TYR A 119 -1.47 4.51 -10.75
N GLY A 120 -2.17 5.33 -9.98
CA GLY A 120 -3.49 5.03 -9.46
C GLY A 120 -4.12 6.17 -8.69
N ASP A 121 -5.34 5.92 -8.28
CA ASP A 121 -6.14 6.77 -7.41
C ASP A 121 -6.48 5.99 -6.15
N CYS A 122 -6.29 6.61 -4.99
CA CYS A 122 -6.65 6.02 -3.72
C CYS A 122 -7.76 6.83 -3.05
N GLU A 123 -8.46 6.20 -2.12
CA GLU A 123 -9.50 6.81 -1.32
C GLU A 123 -9.43 6.30 0.11
N ILE A 124 -9.85 7.16 1.04
CA ILE A 124 -10.11 6.76 2.41
C ILE A 124 -11.49 6.13 2.43
N THR A 125 -11.56 4.85 2.75
CA THR A 125 -12.84 4.17 2.99
C THR A 125 -13.08 4.03 4.48
N THR A 126 -14.30 4.30 4.93
CA THR A 126 -14.75 3.95 6.28
C THR A 126 -15.23 2.50 6.33
N GLY A 127 -14.86 1.75 7.37
CA GLY A 127 -15.23 0.35 7.54
C GLY A 127 -14.40 -0.63 6.70
N ASN A 128 -14.71 -1.92 6.83
CA ASN A 128 -13.94 -3.06 6.29
C ASN A 128 -12.54 -3.23 6.90
N ASP A 129 -12.43 -2.88 8.17
CA ASP A 129 -11.38 -3.40 9.03
C ASP A 129 -11.60 -4.89 9.24
N PHE A 130 -10.55 -5.63 9.57
CA PHE A 130 -10.67 -7.04 9.92
C PHE A 130 -10.12 -7.29 11.32
N THR A 131 -10.69 -8.27 11.99
CA THR A 131 -10.11 -8.90 13.18
C THR A 131 -10.06 -10.40 12.91
N ILE A 132 -8.88 -10.98 13.00
CA ILE A 132 -8.68 -12.42 12.89
C ILE A 132 -8.04 -12.88 14.20
N ILE A 133 -8.59 -13.95 14.78
CA ILE A 133 -8.09 -14.59 15.99
C ILE A 133 -7.84 -16.05 15.63
N GLU A 134 -6.61 -16.51 15.86
CA GLU A 134 -6.19 -17.90 15.64
C GLU A 134 -5.38 -18.32 16.87
N GLN A 135 -5.89 -19.30 17.62
CA GLN A 135 -5.32 -19.74 18.90
C GLN A 135 -5.08 -18.56 19.86
N ASN A 136 -3.81 -18.24 20.17
CA ASN A 136 -3.39 -17.16 21.07
C ASN A 136 -2.92 -15.91 20.32
N GLU A 137 -3.13 -15.85 19.00
CA GLU A 137 -2.77 -14.70 18.18
C GLU A 137 -4.01 -13.93 17.75
N LYS A 138 -3.93 -12.60 17.84
CA LYS A 138 -4.93 -11.67 17.35
C LYS A 138 -4.27 -10.69 16.39
N VAL A 139 -4.85 -10.54 15.21
CA VAL A 139 -4.46 -9.52 14.25
C VAL A 139 -5.66 -8.65 13.95
N VAL A 140 -5.49 -7.35 14.14
CA VAL A 140 -6.48 -6.36 13.71
C VAL A 140 -5.89 -5.52 12.61
N GLY A 141 -6.58 -5.42 11.48
CA GLY A 141 -6.18 -4.61 10.35
C GLY A 141 -7.11 -3.44 10.16
N HIS A 142 -6.57 -2.23 10.29
CA HIS A 142 -7.28 -1.01 9.94
C HIS A 142 -6.97 -0.61 8.51
N ARG A 143 -8.01 -0.48 7.70
CA ARG A 143 -7.82 -0.04 6.32
C ARG A 143 -7.45 1.44 6.31
N LYS A 144 -6.33 1.76 5.67
CA LYS A 144 -5.87 3.14 5.46
C LYS A 144 -6.29 3.63 4.08
N PHE A 145 -6.06 2.85 3.04
CA PHE A 145 -6.45 3.23 1.69
C PHE A 145 -7.07 2.05 0.94
N LYS A 146 -8.05 2.35 0.11
CA LYS A 146 -8.39 1.53 -1.06
C LYS A 146 -7.81 2.24 -2.27
N CYS A 147 -7.11 1.54 -3.14
CA CYS A 147 -6.46 2.09 -4.31
C CYS A 147 -6.89 1.34 -5.56
N ARG A 148 -7.22 2.07 -6.61
CA ARG A 148 -7.41 1.57 -7.97
C ARG A 148 -6.17 1.94 -8.77
N SER A 149 -5.41 0.95 -9.21
CA SER A 149 -4.08 1.17 -9.79
C SER A 149 -3.76 0.22 -10.93
N ARG A 150 -2.64 0.45 -11.63
CA ARG A 150 -2.10 -0.47 -12.65
C ARG A 150 -1.46 -1.74 -12.09
N PHE A 151 -1.40 -1.88 -10.77
CA PHE A 151 -0.78 -3.00 -10.06
C PHE A 151 -1.75 -3.66 -9.08
N THR A 152 -1.65 -4.97 -8.95
CA THR A 152 -2.35 -5.80 -7.95
C THR A 152 -1.54 -5.86 -6.64
N ALA A 153 -2.20 -6.22 -5.54
CA ALA A 153 -1.48 -6.54 -4.30
C ALA A 153 -0.55 -7.73 -4.50
N ALA A 154 -0.97 -8.73 -5.28
CA ALA A 154 -0.12 -9.86 -5.63
C ALA A 154 1.20 -9.42 -6.28
N GLN A 155 1.17 -8.54 -7.29
CA GLN A 155 2.40 -8.00 -7.90
C GLN A 155 3.26 -7.28 -6.86
N ILE A 156 2.65 -6.40 -6.05
CA ILE A 156 3.34 -5.65 -5.00
C ILE A 156 4.06 -6.58 -4.01
N ASN A 157 3.37 -7.63 -3.55
CA ASN A 157 3.90 -8.57 -2.57
C ASN A 157 4.89 -9.58 -3.16
N GLN A 158 4.83 -9.86 -4.47
CA GLN A 158 5.76 -10.73 -5.18
C GLN A 158 7.12 -10.07 -5.46
N GLY A 159 7.26 -8.75 -5.26
CA GLY A 159 8.48 -7.99 -5.54
C GLY A 159 9.72 -8.37 -4.73
N ARG A 160 9.61 -9.26 -3.74
CA ARG A 160 10.74 -9.85 -3.00
C ARG A 160 10.96 -11.32 -3.37
N ARG A 161 11.39 -11.57 -4.60
CA ARG A 161 12.25 -12.72 -4.88
C ARG A 161 13.70 -12.29 -4.79
#